data_AF-A0A0R2QAL3-F1
#
_entry.id   AF-A0A0R2QAL3-F1
#
_cell.length_a   1.000
_cell.length_b   1.000
_cell.length_c   1.000
_cell.angle_alpha   90.00
_cell.angle_beta   90.00
_cell.angle_gamma   90.00
#
_symmetry.space_group_name_H-M   'P 1'
#
loop_
_entity.id
_entity.type
_entity.pdbx_description
1 polymer ?
#
loop_
_entity_poly.entity_id
_entity_poly.type
_entity_poly.pdbx_seq_one_letter_code
_entity_poly.pdbx_strand_id
1 'polypeptide(L)'
;MDIISELESEFEALRAGRNDSTRAEVVRVEHLGGVSFLVNLVVGIDFVAGTGDQGLLVFPTNAVAMITANAMPELQQKSIGDLLAAQRNPVRVHFSLRSQVRKGWLLSEHGPWLRIAADRKVVWCPIGVVTLIELSAVENT
;
A
#
# COMPACT_ATOMS: atom_id res chain seq x y z
N MET A 1 32.73 -11.67 -7.22
CA MET A 1 32.24 -10.30 -7.44
C MET A 1 30.76 -10.36 -7.14
N ASP A 2 30.36 -9.73 -6.03
CA ASP A 2 29.03 -9.90 -5.46
C ASP A 2 28.14 -8.75 -5.94
N ILE A 3 27.16 -9.09 -6.77
CA ILE A 3 26.19 -8.14 -7.37
C ILE A 3 25.41 -7.40 -6.28
N ILE A 4 25.27 -8.01 -5.10
CA ILE A 4 24.58 -7.41 -3.95
C ILE A 4 25.35 -6.19 -3.43
N SER A 5 26.67 -6.27 -3.35
CA SER A 5 27.50 -5.16 -2.86
C SER A 5 27.50 -3.95 -3.81
N GLU A 6 27.32 -4.18 -5.10
CA GLU A 6 27.25 -3.13 -6.12
C GLU A 6 25.90 -2.38 -6.03
N LEU A 7 24.80 -3.12 -5.84
CA LEU A 7 23.46 -2.56 -5.65
C LEU A 7 23.31 -1.78 -4.33
N GLU A 8 23.91 -2.28 -3.25
CA GLU A 8 23.92 -1.58 -1.95
C GLU A 8 24.69 -0.26 -2.05
N SER A 9 25.81 -0.24 -2.77
CA SER A 9 26.61 0.96 -3.02
C SER A 9 25.86 1.98 -3.88
N GLU A 10 25.15 1.55 -4.93
CA GLU A 10 24.31 2.44 -5.74
C GLU A 10 23.15 3.04 -4.93
N PHE A 11 22.55 2.26 -4.03
CA PHE A 11 21.46 2.74 -3.17
C PHE A 11 21.94 3.75 -2.11
N GLU A 12 23.11 3.51 -1.52
CA GLU A 12 23.75 4.47 -0.61
C GLU A 12 24.23 5.73 -1.32
N ALA A 13 24.72 5.62 -2.57
CA ALA A 13 25.05 6.79 -3.39
C ALA A 13 23.80 7.64 -3.73
N LEU A 14 22.65 7.00 -3.99
CA LEU A 14 21.36 7.67 -4.19
C LEU A 14 20.86 8.36 -2.90
N ARG A 15 21.14 7.80 -1.72
CA ARG A 15 20.86 8.45 -0.42
C ARG A 15 21.80 9.62 -0.15
N ALA A 16 23.09 9.43 -0.37
CA ALA A 16 24.12 10.44 -0.10
C ALA A 16 24.04 11.63 -1.08
N GLY A 17 23.55 11.40 -2.32
CA GLY A 17 23.27 12.46 -3.29
C GLY A 17 22.05 13.32 -2.95
N ARG A 18 21.24 12.94 -1.96
CA ARG A 18 20.04 13.67 -1.53
C ARG A 18 20.34 14.63 -0.38
N ASN A 19 21.42 15.39 -0.50
CA ASN A 19 21.57 16.66 0.21
C ASN A 19 20.76 17.73 -0.50
N ASP A 20 19.43 17.62 -0.47
CA ASP A 20 18.61 18.83 -0.51
C ASP A 20 17.28 18.64 0.23
N SER A 21 16.99 19.70 0.95
CA SER A 21 15.90 20.00 1.87
C SER A 21 14.48 19.94 1.28
N THR A 22 14.19 18.96 0.42
CA THR A 22 12.82 18.70 -0.04
C THR A 22 12.12 17.88 1.04
N ARG A 23 11.41 18.54 1.95
CA ARG A 23 10.43 17.85 2.81
C ARG A 23 9.59 16.96 1.89
N ALA A 24 9.51 15.67 2.20
CA ALA A 24 8.66 14.76 1.45
C ALA A 24 7.26 15.38 1.39
N GLU A 25 6.77 15.61 0.17
CA GLU A 25 5.49 16.26 -0.03
C GLU A 25 4.40 15.41 0.63
N VAL A 26 3.63 16.01 1.52
CA VAL A 26 2.48 15.35 2.14
C VAL A 26 1.32 15.46 1.17
N VAL A 27 0.93 14.34 0.58
CA VAL A 27 -0.14 14.22 -0.39
C VAL A 27 -1.44 13.87 0.34
N ARG A 28 -2.53 14.56 0.00
CA ARG A 28 -3.86 14.26 0.53
C ARG A 28 -4.59 13.32 -0.41
N VAL A 29 -5.06 12.19 0.11
CA VAL A 29 -5.85 11.19 -0.62
C VAL A 29 -7.23 11.07 0.00
N GLU A 30 -8.26 11.38 -0.78
CA GLU A 30 -9.66 11.11 -0.43
C GLU A 30 -10.04 9.71 -0.91
N HIS A 31 -10.61 8.90 -0.01
CA HIS A 31 -10.97 7.51 -0.29
C HIS A 31 -12.27 7.14 0.42
N LEU A 32 -12.83 5.96 0.13
CA LEU A 32 -14.11 5.51 0.71
C LEU A 32 -14.14 5.41 2.24
N GLY A 33 -12.98 5.44 2.89
CA GLY A 33 -12.83 5.43 4.35
C GLY A 33 -12.59 6.79 4.99
N GLY A 34 -12.52 7.88 4.20
CA GLY A 34 -12.23 9.23 4.67
C GLY A 34 -11.05 9.86 3.92
N VAL A 35 -10.13 10.46 4.67
CA VAL A 35 -8.98 11.18 4.14
C VAL A 35 -7.71 10.66 4.79
N SER A 36 -6.70 10.40 3.98
CA SER A 36 -5.35 10.02 4.43
C SER A 36 -4.32 11.03 3.92
N PHE A 37 -3.32 11.33 4.74
CA PHE A 37 -2.17 12.14 4.38
C PHE A 37 -0.95 11.23 4.27
N LEU A 38 -0.34 11.19 3.09
CA LEU A 38 0.67 10.20 2.75
C LEU A 38 1.93 10.89 2.23
N VAL A 39 3.09 10.29 2.51
CA VAL A 39 4.36 10.64 1.88
C VAL A 39 4.82 9.51 0.96
N ASN A 40 5.72 9.81 0.03
CA ASN A 40 6.25 8.85 -0.95
C ASN A 40 5.13 8.14 -1.74
N LEU A 41 4.15 8.92 -2.22
CA LEU A 41 3.00 8.36 -2.93
C LEU A 41 3.42 7.76 -4.28
N VAL A 42 2.92 6.56 -4.55
CA VAL A 42 3.06 5.83 -5.80
C VAL A 42 1.68 5.46 -6.32
N VAL A 43 1.47 5.56 -7.63
CA VAL A 43 0.25 5.10 -8.29
C VAL A 43 0.59 3.89 -9.16
N GLY A 44 0.05 2.74 -8.80
CA GLY A 44 0.14 1.51 -9.58
C GLY A 44 -0.94 1.42 -10.67
N ILE A 45 -1.05 0.26 -11.29
CA ILE A 45 -2.05 -0.01 -12.34
C ILE A 45 -3.48 0.06 -11.79
N ASP A 46 -3.68 -0.50 -10.58
CA ASP A 46 -4.97 -0.65 -9.92
C ASP A 46 -4.96 -0.19 -8.45
N PHE A 47 -3.94 0.57 -8.04
CA PHE A 47 -3.85 1.13 -6.68
C PHE A 47 -3.13 2.46 -6.57
N VAL A 48 -3.28 3.08 -5.41
CA VAL A 48 -2.50 4.19 -4.89
C VAL A 48 -1.89 3.76 -3.56
N ALA A 49 -0.59 3.90 -3.38
CA ALA A 49 0.11 3.54 -2.15
C ALA A 49 0.93 4.70 -1.62
N GLY A 50 1.10 4.77 -0.30
CA GLY A 50 1.98 5.73 0.33
C GLY A 50 2.16 5.44 1.81
N THR A 51 3.17 6.05 2.41
CA THR A 51 3.45 5.89 3.83
C THR A 51 2.62 6.89 4.63
N GLY A 52 1.74 6.38 5.50
CA GLY A 52 1.06 7.17 6.53
C GLY A 52 1.70 6.98 7.90
N ASP A 53 1.05 7.51 8.94
CA ASP A 53 1.58 7.47 10.32
C ASP A 53 1.78 6.05 10.88
N GLN A 54 0.99 5.08 10.41
CA GLN A 54 0.96 3.71 10.92
C GLN A 54 1.62 2.68 9.98
N GLY A 55 2.26 3.15 8.91
CA GLY A 55 2.93 2.29 7.93
C GLY A 55 2.46 2.53 6.50
N LEU A 56 2.72 1.54 5.64
CA LEU A 56 2.37 1.62 4.23
C LEU A 56 0.87 1.34 4.05
N LEU A 57 0.16 2.29 3.46
CA LEU A 57 -1.26 2.21 3.14
C LEU A 57 -1.40 2.05 1.63
N VAL A 58 -2.23 1.10 1.21
CA VAL A 58 -2.52 0.81 -0.20
C VAL A 58 -4.03 0.85 -0.42
N PHE A 59 -4.45 1.74 -1.30
CA PHE A 59 -5.84 1.97 -1.66
C PHE A 59 -6.08 1.46 -3.07
N PRO A 60 -7.00 0.51 -3.28
CA PRO A 60 -7.46 0.18 -4.61
C PRO A 60 -7.97 1.44 -5.34
N THR A 61 -7.70 1.57 -6.65
CA THR A 61 -8.08 2.79 -7.39
C THR A 61 -9.58 3.06 -7.34
N ASN A 62 -10.41 2.01 -7.32
CA ASN A 62 -11.87 2.14 -7.18
C ASN A 62 -12.31 2.62 -5.78
N ALA A 63 -11.42 2.60 -4.78
CA ALA A 63 -11.66 3.13 -3.45
C ALA A 63 -11.16 4.58 -3.29
N VAL A 64 -10.41 5.11 -4.27
CA VAL A 64 -9.88 6.49 -4.25
C VAL A 64 -10.81 7.41 -5.00
N ALA A 65 -11.22 8.51 -4.35
CA ALA A 65 -12.06 9.55 -4.95
C ALA A 65 -11.21 10.66 -5.58
N MET A 66 -10.13 11.08 -4.89
CA MET A 66 -9.29 12.20 -5.35
C MET A 66 -7.90 12.15 -4.72
N ILE A 67 -6.88 12.57 -5.47
CA ILE A 67 -5.52 12.85 -4.99
C ILE A 67 -5.27 14.35 -5.15
N THR A 68 -4.81 15.00 -4.08
CA THR A 68 -4.40 16.42 -4.10
C THR A 68 -2.91 16.51 -3.81
N ALA A 69 -2.13 16.90 -4.82
CA ALA A 69 -0.68 17.07 -4.78
C ALA A 69 -0.25 18.22 -5.72
N ASN A 70 0.93 18.79 -5.48
CA ASN A 70 1.53 19.83 -6.32
C ASN A 70 2.10 19.27 -7.63
N ALA A 71 2.46 17.98 -7.65
CA ALA A 71 2.92 17.26 -8.83
C ALA A 71 2.20 15.91 -8.94
N MET A 72 2.12 15.38 -10.18
CA MET A 72 1.61 14.03 -10.39
C MET A 72 2.53 13.01 -9.70
N PRO A 73 2.00 12.13 -8.84
CA PRO A 73 2.79 11.08 -8.19
C PRO A 73 3.42 10.11 -9.18
N GLU A 74 4.46 9.39 -8.75
CA GLU A 74 5.17 8.43 -9.59
C GLU A 74 4.24 7.29 -10.04
N LEU A 75 4.21 7.05 -11.35
CA LEU A 75 3.46 5.94 -11.94
C LEU A 75 4.32 4.68 -12.00
N GLN A 76 3.81 3.57 -11.49
CA GLN A 76 4.48 2.27 -11.53
C GLN A 76 3.65 1.22 -12.28
N GLN A 77 4.32 0.40 -13.08
CA GLN A 77 3.72 -0.74 -13.78
C GLN A 77 3.66 -1.97 -12.86
N LYS A 78 2.94 -1.83 -11.74
CA LYS A 78 2.72 -2.90 -10.74
C LYS A 78 1.24 -2.94 -10.36
N SER A 79 0.71 -4.14 -10.17
CA SER A 79 -0.64 -4.36 -9.65
C SER A 79 -0.66 -4.57 -8.14
N ILE A 80 -1.84 -4.52 -7.51
CA ILE A 80 -2.02 -4.92 -6.11
C ILE A 80 -1.59 -6.38 -5.91
N GLY A 81 -1.91 -7.27 -6.85
CA GLY A 81 -1.50 -8.67 -6.78
C GLY A 81 0.01 -8.81 -6.70
N ASP A 82 0.76 -8.10 -7.56
CA ASP A 82 2.23 -8.11 -7.51
C ASP A 82 2.75 -7.59 -6.16
N LEU A 83 2.11 -6.54 -5.64
CA LEU A 83 2.46 -5.94 -4.36
C LEU A 83 2.23 -6.92 -3.20
N LEU A 84 1.08 -7.60 -3.17
CA LEU A 84 0.69 -8.56 -2.15
C LEU A 84 1.53 -9.83 -2.20
N ALA A 85 1.80 -10.36 -3.39
CA ALA A 85 2.68 -11.50 -3.60
C ALA A 85 4.12 -11.24 -3.11
N ALA A 86 4.58 -10.00 -3.18
CA ALA A 86 5.90 -9.59 -2.68
C ALA A 86 5.96 -9.40 -1.15
N GLN A 87 4.82 -9.36 -0.44
CA GLN A 87 4.82 -9.11 1.00
C GLN A 87 5.21 -10.34 1.80
N ARG A 88 6.18 -10.15 2.69
CA ARG A 88 6.52 -11.12 3.76
C ARG A 88 5.87 -10.78 5.10
N ASN A 89 5.27 -9.59 5.20
CA ASN A 89 4.64 -9.09 6.41
C ASN A 89 3.15 -9.44 6.43
N PRO A 90 2.55 -9.61 7.62
CA PRO A 90 1.10 -9.72 7.76
C PRO A 90 0.39 -8.52 7.14
N VAL A 91 -0.52 -8.81 6.22
CA VAL A 91 -1.30 -7.81 5.50
C VAL A 91 -2.67 -7.70 6.14
N ARG A 92 -3.04 -6.50 6.59
CA ARG A 92 -4.40 -6.24 7.07
C ARG A 92 -5.24 -5.66 5.94
N VAL A 93 -6.43 -6.20 5.75
CA VAL A 93 -7.34 -5.82 4.67
C VAL A 93 -8.62 -5.26 5.26
N HIS A 94 -8.99 -4.07 4.81
CA HIS A 94 -10.24 -3.40 5.12
C HIS A 94 -11.14 -3.51 3.91
N PHE A 95 -12.37 -3.99 4.11
CA PHE A 95 -13.31 -4.27 3.03
C PHE A 95 -14.72 -3.87 3.43
N SER A 96 -15.50 -3.38 2.47
CA SER A 96 -16.87 -2.93 2.68
C SER A 96 -17.87 -4.03 2.31
N LEU A 97 -18.75 -4.37 3.26
CA LEU A 97 -19.89 -5.24 3.03
C LEU A 97 -21.16 -4.53 3.49
N ARG A 98 -22.10 -4.29 2.57
CA ARG A 98 -23.41 -3.66 2.87
C ARG A 98 -23.26 -2.35 3.67
N SER A 99 -22.35 -1.49 3.21
CA SER A 99 -22.05 -0.19 3.83
C SER A 99 -21.42 -0.27 5.23
N GLN A 100 -20.92 -1.45 5.63
CA GLN A 100 -20.10 -1.61 6.83
C GLN A 100 -18.68 -1.97 6.45
N VAL A 101 -17.73 -1.17 6.94
CA VAL A 101 -16.30 -1.49 6.82
C VAL A 101 -15.96 -2.55 7.87
N ARG A 102 -15.35 -3.63 7.40
CA ARG A 102 -14.78 -4.69 8.23
C ARG A 102 -13.29 -4.78 7.98
N LYS A 103 -12.58 -5.42 8.90
CA LYS A 103 -11.14 -5.68 8.78
C LYS A 103 -10.81 -7.11 9.12
N GLY A 104 -9.76 -7.62 8.50
CA GLY A 104 -9.21 -8.94 8.76
C GLY A 104 -7.80 -9.10 8.23
N TRP A 105 -7.21 -10.26 8.46
CA TRP A 105 -5.87 -10.58 7.99
C TRP A 105 -5.93 -11.34 6.68
N LEU A 106 -5.15 -10.91 5.68
CA LEU A 106 -5.00 -11.66 4.44
C LEU A 106 -4.32 -13.00 4.74
N LEU A 107 -4.93 -14.08 4.25
CA LEU A 107 -4.36 -15.42 4.31
C LEU A 107 -3.74 -15.81 2.96
N SER A 108 -4.43 -15.51 1.87
CA SER A 108 -3.96 -15.76 0.51
C SER A 108 -4.78 -14.98 -0.52
N GLU A 109 -4.22 -14.85 -1.72
CA GLU A 109 -4.88 -14.34 -2.92
C GLU A 109 -5.10 -15.46 -3.94
N HIS A 110 -6.20 -15.38 -4.67
CA HIS A 110 -6.58 -16.35 -5.71
C HIS A 110 -7.25 -15.60 -6.87
N GLY A 111 -6.42 -15.04 -7.76
CA GLY A 111 -6.89 -14.16 -8.82
C GLY A 111 -7.60 -12.93 -8.23
N PRO A 112 -8.85 -12.62 -8.62
CA PRO A 112 -9.55 -11.46 -8.09
C PRO A 112 -10.10 -11.67 -6.67
N TRP A 113 -9.91 -12.85 -6.06
CA TRP A 113 -10.46 -13.20 -4.75
C TRP A 113 -9.40 -13.16 -3.66
N LEU A 114 -9.75 -12.56 -2.52
CA LEU A 114 -8.96 -12.56 -1.31
C LEU A 114 -9.58 -13.51 -0.29
N ARG A 115 -8.72 -14.29 0.36
CA ARG A 115 -9.07 -15.13 1.51
C ARG A 115 -8.61 -14.43 2.77
N ILE A 116 -9.54 -14.05 3.64
CA ILE A 116 -9.30 -13.18 4.80
C ILE A 116 -9.76 -13.88 6.08
N ALA A 117 -8.97 -13.85 7.14
CA ALA A 117 -9.41 -14.21 8.49
C ALA A 117 -10.09 -13.00 9.15
N ALA A 118 -11.41 -13.07 9.37
CA ALA A 118 -12.21 -12.02 10.00
C ALA A 118 -13.34 -12.64 10.86
N ASP A 119 -13.69 -11.98 11.98
CA ASP A 119 -14.82 -12.37 12.84
C ASP A 119 -14.87 -13.88 13.20
N ARG A 120 -13.70 -14.47 13.52
CA ARG A 120 -13.50 -15.91 13.84
C ARG A 120 -13.84 -16.87 12.70
N LYS A 121 -13.95 -16.39 11.46
CA LYS A 121 -14.19 -17.21 10.26
C LYS A 121 -13.21 -16.82 9.15
N VAL A 122 -13.21 -17.64 8.10
CA VAL A 122 -12.58 -17.28 6.83
C VAL A 122 -13.64 -16.64 5.94
N VAL A 123 -13.36 -15.44 5.46
CA VAL A 123 -14.16 -14.68 4.51
C VAL A 123 -13.46 -14.73 3.16
N TRP A 124 -14.25 -14.94 2.11
CA TRP A 124 -13.80 -14.79 0.73
C TRP A 124 -14.49 -13.57 0.13
N CYS A 125 -13.71 -12.64 -0.41
CA CYS A 125 -14.27 -11.46 -1.05
C CYS A 125 -13.47 -11.06 -2.29
N PRO A 126 -14.12 -10.47 -3.31
CA PRO A 126 -13.40 -9.93 -4.45
C PRO A 126 -12.58 -8.70 -4.03
N ILE A 127 -11.45 -8.45 -4.71
CA ILE A 127 -10.62 -7.28 -4.45
C ILE A 127 -11.38 -5.96 -4.63
N GLY A 128 -12.40 -5.95 -5.48
CA GLY A 128 -13.24 -4.76 -5.72
C GLY A 128 -14.04 -4.27 -4.51
N VAL A 129 -14.21 -5.07 -3.44
CA VAL A 129 -14.83 -4.58 -2.19
C VAL A 129 -13.80 -4.10 -1.15
N VAL A 130 -12.51 -4.23 -1.45
CA VAL A 130 -11.44 -3.73 -0.59
C VAL A 130 -11.42 -2.21 -0.64
N THR A 131 -11.30 -1.60 0.52
CA THR A 131 -11.26 -0.14 0.67
C THR A 131 -9.88 0.37 1.10
N LEU A 132 -9.10 -0.50 1.76
CA LEU A 132 -7.75 -0.20 2.23
C LEU A 132 -7.00 -1.50 2.52
N ILE A 133 -5.70 -1.52 2.26
CA ILE A 133 -4.76 -2.54 2.68
C ILE A 133 -3.68 -1.85 3.51
N GLU A 134 -3.46 -2.34 4.72
CA GLU A 134 -2.42 -1.86 5.64
C GLU A 134 -1.27 -2.86 5.67
N LEU A 135 -0.07 -2.34 5.44
CA LEU A 135 1.19 -3.07 5.46
C LEU A 135 2.06 -2.47 6.57
N SER A 136 1.98 -3.12 7.74
CA SER A 136 2.82 -2.80 8.89
C SER A 136 4.05 -3.70 8.89
N ALA A 137 5.23 -3.15 9.15
CA ALA A 137 6.38 -3.95 9.57
C ALA A 137 6.03 -4.61 10.91
N VAL A 138 6.24 -5.93 11.02
CA VAL A 138 6.25 -6.56 12.33
C VAL A 138 7.58 -6.19 12.96
N GLU A 139 7.62 -5.17 13.80
CA GLU A 139 8.72 -5.03 14.74
C GLU A 139 8.63 -6.22 15.70
N ASN A 140 9.43 -7.26 15.44
CA ASN A 140 9.76 -8.25 16.46
C ASN A 140 10.54 -7.49 17.54
N THR A 141 9.82 -7.03 18.55
CA THR A 141 10.38 -6.56 19.82
C THR A 141 10.67 -7.73 20.74
#